data_AF-A0A7C3M038-F1
#
_entry.id   AF-A0A7C3M038-F1
#
_cell.length_a   1.000
_cell.length_b   1.000
_cell.length_c   1.000
_cell.angle_alpha   90.00
_cell.angle_beta   90.00
_cell.angle_gamma   90.00
#
_symmetry.space_group_name_H-M   'P 1'
#
loop_
_entity.id
_entity.type
_entity.pdbx_description
1 polymer ?
#
loop_
_entity_poly.entity_id
_entity_poly.type
_entity_poly.pdbx_seq_one_letter_code
_entity_poly.pdbx_strand_id
1 'polypeptide(L)'
;MSKSDEISNFIDKSDKVFLFSDEDSNISLDIPFANSCSGSIVVDIKAKSPIFIRNHYVQGDDSYTVEKDGVLQTISTNFCHHKNNRYIPATSVKGMVRNTLEIMSYAKLGGKTLDAYLTAKVSEDNPHRSEVLDLSEAIFGTTELKGRVQFSHFKEIGKSNEMTLQSEILGTPEAKKKKFGWKNYPILKNTKAGKGAKSDKVKSKFRPLASGAKFQGVLRFHNLRDFELGAILSALTFHDTPDAHHNIGLGKALGYGAIKIEFHYDNQVKYLQAFEEKMNAEIFDGKMLWHSSAYIKELIHKHSDSQVGCSSYSSLEGLQQLTAKKRKEMEKNENQEKNKILNKDNTIGEIPELRSKKFKKAIEDYVVTHITLPYYDYKHLKLLFEGKEEDIIDDDIYNAYIALTEEISFKYIEPLLIKREKNTIMDTEVIELYKLLFNSKK
;
A
#
# COMPACT_ATOMS: atom_id res chain seq x y z
N MET A 1 19.79 -1.84 23.98
CA MET A 1 19.28 -2.17 22.63
C MET A 1 19.93 -3.45 22.19
N SER A 2 19.17 -4.53 22.13
CA SER A 2 19.65 -5.81 21.61
C SER A 2 19.85 -5.70 20.09
N LYS A 3 20.66 -6.59 19.50
CA LYS A 3 20.91 -6.67 18.05
C LYS A 3 19.62 -6.85 17.20
N SER A 4 18.47 -7.08 17.83
CA SER A 4 17.13 -7.18 17.22
C SER A 4 16.46 -5.83 16.92
N ASP A 5 16.96 -4.73 17.48
CA ASP A 5 16.29 -3.41 17.46
C ASP A 5 16.78 -2.49 16.33
N GLU A 6 17.54 -3.03 15.36
CA GLU A 6 17.92 -2.24 14.17
C GLU A 6 16.70 -2.04 13.28
N ILE A 7 16.20 -0.80 13.26
CA ILE A 7 15.09 -0.37 12.41
C ILE A 7 15.37 -0.76 10.95
N SER A 8 14.47 -1.56 10.39
CA SER A 8 14.58 -2.12 9.05
C SER A 8 14.59 -1.04 7.96
N ASN A 9 15.39 -1.21 6.89
CA ASN A 9 15.34 -0.38 5.67
C ASN A 9 14.12 -0.66 4.77
N PHE A 10 13.20 -1.48 5.25
CA PHE A 10 11.95 -1.86 4.58
C PHE A 10 10.81 -1.75 5.57
N ILE A 11 9.67 -1.24 5.12
CA ILE A 11 8.37 -1.42 5.76
C ILE A 11 7.74 -2.63 5.06
N ASP A 12 7.28 -3.62 5.82
CA ASP A 12 6.69 -4.82 5.23
C ASP A 12 5.45 -4.46 4.41
N LYS A 13 4.96 -5.36 3.55
CA LYS A 13 3.70 -5.11 2.85
C LYS A 13 2.52 -5.09 3.83
N SER A 14 1.45 -4.40 3.46
CA SER A 14 0.16 -4.63 4.11
C SER A 14 -0.58 -5.78 3.42
N ASP A 15 -1.45 -6.49 4.14
CA ASP A 15 -2.40 -7.42 3.53
C ASP A 15 -3.64 -6.70 2.97
N LYS A 16 -3.78 -5.40 3.28
CA LYS A 16 -4.83 -4.53 2.77
C LYS A 16 -4.28 -3.60 1.69
N VAL A 17 -5.14 -3.23 0.74
CA VAL A 17 -4.81 -2.27 -0.33
C VAL A 17 -5.97 -1.31 -0.50
N PHE A 18 -5.67 -0.03 -0.67
CA PHE A 18 -6.66 0.94 -1.10
C PHE A 18 -6.85 0.85 -2.61
N LEU A 19 -8.06 0.51 -3.03
CA LEU A 19 -8.46 0.47 -4.43
C LEU A 19 -9.64 1.40 -4.63
N PHE A 20 -9.63 2.12 -5.75
CA PHE A 20 -10.74 2.98 -6.13
C PHE A 20 -12.00 2.16 -6.44
N SER A 21 -13.16 2.63 -5.98
CA SER A 21 -14.45 2.06 -6.44
C SER A 21 -14.71 2.47 -7.89
N ASP A 22 -15.63 1.77 -8.57
CA ASP A 22 -16.03 2.10 -9.95
C ASP A 22 -16.57 3.53 -10.09
N GLU A 23 -17.22 4.07 -9.05
CA GLU A 23 -17.69 5.46 -9.04
C GLU A 23 -16.54 6.45 -8.87
N ASP A 24 -15.54 6.11 -8.05
CA ASP A 24 -14.40 6.99 -7.77
C ASP A 24 -13.28 6.88 -8.82
N SER A 25 -13.29 5.84 -9.69
CA SER A 25 -12.25 5.52 -10.68
C SER A 25 -12.33 6.32 -11.98
N ASN A 26 -13.46 6.99 -12.25
CA ASN A 26 -13.64 7.89 -13.40
C ASN A 26 -12.87 9.21 -13.22
N ILE A 27 -11.53 9.12 -13.29
CA ILE A 27 -10.62 10.25 -13.16
C ILE A 27 -10.48 10.92 -14.52
N SER A 28 -11.16 12.05 -14.68
CA SER A 28 -11.01 12.93 -15.85
C SER A 28 -10.14 14.13 -15.52
N LEU A 29 -9.29 14.54 -16.46
CA LEU A 29 -8.60 15.83 -16.39
C LEU A 29 -9.46 16.98 -16.93
N ASP A 30 -10.41 16.64 -17.80
CA ASP A 30 -11.22 17.59 -18.56
C ASP A 30 -12.51 17.96 -17.82
N ILE A 31 -13.05 17.02 -17.04
CA ILE A 31 -14.28 17.22 -16.26
C ILE A 31 -13.91 17.37 -14.79
N PRO A 32 -14.05 18.57 -14.20
CA PRO A 32 -13.76 18.77 -12.79
C PRO A 32 -14.76 18.02 -11.90
N PHE A 33 -14.29 17.44 -10.79
CA PHE A 33 -15.18 16.95 -9.75
C PHE A 33 -15.91 18.13 -9.09
N ALA A 34 -17.13 17.89 -8.60
CA ALA A 34 -17.96 18.93 -7.96
C ALA A 34 -17.22 19.66 -6.81
N ASN A 35 -16.45 18.91 -6.02
CA ASN A 35 -15.64 19.43 -4.91
C ASN A 35 -14.14 19.33 -5.23
N SER A 36 -13.75 19.66 -6.47
CA SER A 36 -12.36 19.61 -6.89
C SER A 36 -11.57 20.83 -6.46
N CYS A 37 -10.30 20.60 -6.13
CA CYS A 37 -9.31 21.60 -5.80
C CYS A 37 -8.21 21.60 -6.88
N SER A 38 -7.91 22.79 -7.40
CA SER A 38 -6.76 23.04 -8.27
C SER A 38 -5.97 24.22 -7.70
N GLY A 39 -4.65 24.16 -7.77
CA GLY A 39 -3.82 25.21 -7.19
C GLY A 39 -2.34 24.90 -7.20
N SER A 40 -1.62 25.70 -6.42
CA SER A 40 -0.19 25.51 -6.23
C SER A 40 0.26 25.87 -4.82
N ILE A 41 1.28 25.17 -4.35
CA ILE A 41 1.90 25.36 -3.03
C ILE A 41 3.37 25.67 -3.26
N VAL A 42 3.86 26.77 -2.68
CA VAL A 42 5.30 27.02 -2.58
C VAL A 42 5.85 26.13 -1.48
N VAL A 43 6.86 25.34 -1.81
CA VAL A 43 7.41 24.33 -0.92
C VAL A 43 8.89 24.62 -0.70
N ASP A 44 9.24 24.82 0.56
CA ASP A 44 10.62 24.97 1.02
C ASP A 44 11.16 23.63 1.53
N ILE A 45 12.39 23.33 1.16
CA ILE A 45 13.14 22.15 1.57
C ILE A 45 14.40 22.61 2.28
N LYS A 46 14.59 22.15 3.52
CA LYS A 46 15.81 22.39 4.30
C LYS A 46 16.52 21.06 4.59
N ALA A 47 17.77 20.94 4.17
CA ALA A 47 18.62 19.82 4.52
C ALA A 47 18.94 19.82 6.02
N LYS A 48 18.76 18.67 6.66
CA LYS A 48 19.01 18.43 8.09
C LYS A 48 20.25 17.57 8.32
N SER A 49 20.61 16.77 7.32
CA SER A 49 21.93 16.16 7.19
C SER A 49 22.57 16.57 5.86
N PRO A 50 23.86 16.26 5.63
CA PRO A 50 24.48 16.49 4.33
C PRO A 50 23.67 15.86 3.20
N ILE A 51 23.46 16.60 2.12
CA ILE A 51 22.59 16.20 1.01
C ILE A 51 23.38 16.08 -0.30
N PHE A 52 23.13 15.03 -1.06
CA PHE A 52 23.69 14.89 -2.40
C PHE A 52 22.66 14.36 -3.38
N ILE A 53 22.46 15.09 -4.46
CA ILE A 53 21.70 14.64 -5.61
C ILE A 53 22.64 14.68 -6.81
N ARG A 54 22.90 13.51 -7.38
CA ARG A 54 23.88 13.36 -8.46
C ARG A 54 23.38 14.04 -9.73
N ASN A 55 24.28 14.78 -10.39
CA ASN A 55 24.02 15.29 -11.73
C ASN A 55 24.17 14.22 -12.81
N HIS A 56 23.55 14.42 -13.96
CA HIS A 56 24.03 13.77 -15.18
C HIS A 56 25.41 14.34 -15.50
N TYR A 57 26.31 13.53 -16.06
CA TYR A 57 27.62 14.03 -16.45
C TYR A 57 27.46 15.10 -17.54
N VAL A 58 28.07 16.26 -17.32
CA VAL A 58 28.20 17.34 -18.29
C VAL A 58 29.69 17.65 -18.41
N GLN A 59 30.16 17.95 -19.62
CA GLN A 59 31.55 18.32 -19.84
C GLN A 59 31.95 19.50 -18.94
N GLY A 60 33.02 19.33 -18.17
CA GLY A 60 33.48 20.30 -17.15
C GLY A 60 33.11 19.94 -15.71
N ASP A 61 32.27 18.91 -15.48
CA ASP A 61 32.05 18.35 -14.14
C ASP A 61 33.24 17.51 -13.68
N ASP A 62 33.55 17.60 -12.38
CA ASP A 62 34.40 16.61 -11.74
C ASP A 62 33.70 15.26 -11.77
N SER A 63 34.41 14.24 -12.26
CA SER A 63 33.83 12.93 -12.52
C SER A 63 34.82 11.79 -12.27
N TYR A 64 34.29 10.57 -12.29
CA TYR A 64 35.10 9.35 -12.31
C TYR A 64 34.46 8.32 -13.23
N THR A 65 35.28 7.45 -13.79
CA THR A 65 34.82 6.37 -14.66
C THR A 65 34.67 5.09 -13.88
N VAL A 66 33.60 4.36 -14.15
CA VAL A 66 33.38 2.99 -13.67
C VAL A 66 32.94 2.12 -14.84
N GLU A 67 33.49 0.92 -14.88
CA GLU A 67 33.03 -0.12 -15.78
C GLU A 67 31.86 -0.85 -15.14
N LYS A 68 30.73 -0.88 -15.84
CA LYS A 68 29.54 -1.62 -15.41
C LYS A 68 29.00 -2.40 -16.60
N ASP A 69 28.86 -3.71 -16.42
CA ASP A 69 28.37 -4.64 -17.45
C ASP A 69 29.17 -4.54 -18.78
N GLY A 70 30.49 -4.36 -18.68
CA GLY A 70 31.40 -4.21 -19.83
C GLY A 70 31.39 -2.83 -20.50
N VAL A 71 30.63 -1.86 -19.97
CA VAL A 71 30.52 -0.50 -20.52
C VAL A 71 31.14 0.52 -19.55
N LEU A 72 32.05 1.36 -20.07
CA LEU A 72 32.60 2.48 -19.32
C LEU A 72 31.57 3.60 -19.19
N GLN A 73 31.22 3.95 -17.95
CA GLN A 73 30.29 5.03 -17.63
C GLN A 73 31.04 6.14 -16.88
N THR A 74 30.85 7.39 -17.33
CA THR A 74 31.38 8.57 -16.63
C THR A 74 30.33 9.08 -15.65
N ILE A 75 30.71 9.16 -14.38
CA ILE A 75 29.82 9.53 -13.28
C ILE A 75 30.24 10.87 -12.69
N SER A 76 29.33 11.84 -12.67
CA SER A 76 29.55 13.13 -12.00
C SER A 76 29.64 12.98 -10.48
N THR A 77 30.61 13.67 -9.89
CA THR A 77 30.76 13.83 -8.43
C THR A 77 30.08 15.11 -7.93
N ASN A 78 29.59 15.96 -8.84
CA ASN A 78 29.00 17.24 -8.54
C ASN A 78 27.51 17.09 -8.18
N PHE A 79 27.05 18.02 -7.34
CA PHE A 79 25.63 18.16 -7.05
C PHE A 79 24.86 18.60 -8.31
N CYS A 80 23.63 18.13 -8.48
CA CYS A 80 22.80 18.45 -9.65
C CYS A 80 22.68 19.95 -9.90
N HIS A 81 23.07 20.38 -11.10
CA HIS A 81 23.13 21.80 -11.45
C HIS A 81 22.85 22.05 -12.94
N HIS A 82 22.47 23.28 -13.24
CA HIS A 82 22.40 23.79 -14.61
C HIS A 82 23.00 25.19 -14.65
N LYS A 83 24.03 25.39 -15.50
CA LYS A 83 24.79 26.64 -15.56
C LYS A 83 25.27 27.09 -14.16
N ASN A 84 25.83 26.15 -13.38
CA ASN A 84 26.29 26.32 -12.00
C ASN A 84 25.20 26.70 -10.97
N ASN A 85 23.92 26.70 -11.34
CA ASN A 85 22.82 26.86 -10.39
C ASN A 85 22.37 25.47 -9.92
N ARG A 86 22.54 25.19 -8.62
CA ARG A 86 22.15 23.89 -8.05
C ARG A 86 20.65 23.79 -7.88
N TYR A 87 20.12 22.59 -8.07
CA TYR A 87 18.70 22.31 -7.85
C TYR A 87 18.46 20.85 -7.49
N ILE A 88 17.35 20.59 -6.81
CA ILE A 88 16.80 19.24 -6.66
C ILE A 88 15.82 19.01 -7.82
N PRO A 89 16.01 17.97 -8.65
CA PRO A 89 15.09 17.66 -9.75
C PRO A 89 13.66 17.38 -9.26
N ALA A 90 12.68 17.86 -10.03
CA ALA A 90 11.26 17.60 -9.80
C ALA A 90 10.96 16.10 -9.61
N THR A 91 11.60 15.25 -10.41
CA THR A 91 11.44 13.79 -10.37
C THR A 91 11.93 13.17 -9.06
N SER A 92 12.96 13.74 -8.43
CA SER A 92 13.46 13.28 -7.13
C SER A 92 12.48 13.59 -6.01
N VAL A 93 11.90 14.79 -5.99
CA VAL A 93 10.86 15.17 -5.01
C VAL A 93 9.58 14.38 -5.27
N LYS A 94 9.13 14.29 -6.53
CA LYS A 94 7.97 13.48 -6.92
C LYS A 94 8.11 12.03 -6.45
N GLY A 95 9.23 11.38 -6.73
CA GLY A 95 9.47 9.99 -6.32
C GLY A 95 9.49 9.80 -4.81
N MET A 96 10.05 10.77 -4.07
CA MET A 96 10.07 10.76 -2.61
C MET A 96 8.66 10.90 -2.02
N VAL A 97 7.90 11.92 -2.42
CA VAL A 97 6.52 12.14 -1.95
C VAL A 97 5.62 10.98 -2.37
N ARG A 98 5.78 10.47 -3.59
CA ARG A 98 5.04 9.30 -4.10
C ARG A 98 5.27 8.07 -3.23
N ASN A 99 6.53 7.74 -2.90
CA ASN A 99 6.83 6.59 -2.05
C ASN A 99 6.21 6.74 -0.64
N THR A 100 6.24 7.95 -0.06
CA THR A 100 5.59 8.20 1.23
C THR A 100 4.07 8.06 1.13
N LEU A 101 3.44 8.64 0.10
CA LEU A 101 2.00 8.49 -0.16
C LEU A 101 1.62 7.01 -0.30
N GLU A 102 2.38 6.25 -1.08
CA GLU A 102 2.10 4.84 -1.34
C GLU A 102 2.03 4.00 -0.08
N ILE A 103 2.93 4.26 0.86
CA ILE A 103 2.89 3.60 2.17
C ILE A 103 1.68 4.13 2.96
N MET A 104 1.52 5.45 3.07
CA MET A 104 0.43 6.05 3.85
C MET A 104 -0.96 5.64 3.35
N SER A 105 -1.13 5.44 2.05
CA SER A 105 -2.41 5.11 1.43
C SER A 105 -2.60 3.61 1.19
N TYR A 106 -1.73 2.73 1.69
CA TYR A 106 -1.84 1.29 1.46
C TYR A 106 -1.90 0.95 -0.04
N ALA A 107 -1.02 1.55 -0.84
CA ALA A 107 -1.00 1.37 -2.29
C ALA A 107 -0.56 -0.04 -2.71
N LYS A 108 -0.74 -0.35 -4.00
CA LYS A 108 -0.29 -1.61 -4.60
C LYS A 108 1.23 -1.62 -4.76
N LEU A 109 1.79 -2.82 -4.71
CA LEU A 109 3.21 -3.08 -5.00
C LEU A 109 3.48 -3.45 -6.47
N GLY A 110 2.43 -3.63 -7.28
CA GLY A 110 2.53 -3.97 -8.72
C GLY A 110 3.43 -3.00 -9.51
N GLY A 111 4.22 -3.55 -10.45
CA GLY A 111 5.13 -2.76 -11.30
C GLY A 111 6.35 -2.13 -10.59
N LYS A 112 6.56 -2.38 -9.28
CA LYS A 112 7.76 -1.96 -8.54
C LYS A 112 8.71 -3.15 -8.36
N THR A 113 9.78 -3.00 -7.57
CA THR A 113 10.88 -3.97 -7.29
C THR A 113 10.47 -5.38 -6.81
N LEU A 114 9.22 -5.75 -7.01
CA LEU A 114 8.51 -6.90 -6.48
C LEU A 114 7.66 -7.61 -7.53
N ASP A 115 7.59 -7.13 -8.78
CA ASP A 115 6.75 -7.73 -9.82
C ASP A 115 7.12 -9.21 -10.08
N ALA A 116 8.42 -9.50 -10.25
CA ALA A 116 8.89 -10.87 -10.46
C ALA A 116 8.64 -11.81 -9.26
N TYR A 117 8.53 -11.30 -8.02
CA TYR A 117 8.22 -12.12 -6.85
C TYR A 117 6.71 -12.27 -6.64
N LEU A 118 5.94 -11.18 -6.79
CA LEU A 118 4.48 -11.18 -6.70
C LEU A 118 3.90 -12.16 -7.72
N THR A 119 4.35 -12.06 -8.98
CA THR A 119 3.91 -12.93 -10.07
C THR A 119 4.27 -14.40 -9.83
N ALA A 120 5.39 -14.69 -9.15
CA ALA A 120 5.88 -16.06 -8.94
C ALA A 120 5.38 -16.72 -7.65
N LYS A 121 4.91 -15.97 -6.64
CA LYS A 121 4.67 -16.51 -5.28
C LYS A 121 3.38 -16.06 -4.62
N VAL A 122 2.61 -15.19 -5.27
CA VAL A 122 1.36 -14.67 -4.72
C VAL A 122 0.25 -14.95 -5.72
N SER A 123 -0.87 -15.45 -5.21
CA SER A 123 -2.03 -15.82 -6.02
C SER A 123 -2.57 -14.62 -6.82
N GLU A 124 -3.21 -14.89 -7.96
CA GLU A 124 -3.68 -13.84 -8.89
C GLU A 124 -4.74 -12.93 -8.27
N ASP A 125 -5.52 -13.45 -7.33
CA ASP A 125 -6.55 -12.74 -6.56
C ASP A 125 -5.99 -11.79 -5.50
N ASN A 126 -4.67 -11.73 -5.32
CA ASN A 126 -4.08 -10.85 -4.32
C ASN A 126 -4.31 -9.37 -4.67
N PRO A 127 -4.78 -8.54 -3.72
CA PRO A 127 -5.13 -7.15 -4.00
C PRO A 127 -3.96 -6.29 -4.48
N HIS A 128 -2.70 -6.68 -4.20
CA HIS A 128 -1.50 -6.00 -4.73
C HIS A 128 -1.30 -6.20 -6.24
N ARG A 129 -2.01 -7.15 -6.84
CA ARG A 129 -2.03 -7.44 -8.29
C ARG A 129 -3.27 -6.88 -8.98
N SER A 130 -4.10 -6.11 -8.27
CA SER A 130 -5.31 -5.54 -8.87
C SER A 130 -4.98 -4.53 -9.97
N GLU A 131 -5.71 -4.61 -11.07
CA GLU A 131 -5.68 -3.62 -12.16
C GLU A 131 -6.44 -2.33 -11.78
N VAL A 132 -7.24 -2.36 -10.71
CA VAL A 132 -7.97 -1.19 -10.21
C VAL A 132 -6.97 -0.17 -9.67
N LEU A 133 -7.15 1.10 -10.03
CA LEU A 133 -6.25 2.18 -9.60
C LEU A 133 -6.17 2.27 -8.07
N ASP A 134 -4.97 2.51 -7.56
CA ASP A 134 -4.76 2.97 -6.19
C ASP A 134 -4.65 4.50 -6.09
N LEU A 135 -4.54 5.03 -4.87
CA LEU A 135 -4.43 6.48 -4.61
C LEU A 135 -3.17 7.14 -5.17
N SER A 136 -2.04 6.44 -5.17
CA SER A 136 -0.81 6.97 -5.76
C SER A 136 -0.94 7.05 -7.28
N GLU A 137 -1.49 6.03 -7.92
CA GLU A 137 -1.73 5.98 -9.36
C GLU A 137 -2.72 7.07 -9.79
N ALA A 138 -3.83 7.21 -9.07
CA ALA A 138 -4.85 8.23 -9.31
C ALA A 138 -4.28 9.66 -9.29
N ILE A 139 -3.33 9.93 -8.39
CA ILE A 139 -2.77 11.27 -8.19
C ILE A 139 -1.56 11.53 -9.08
N PHE A 140 -0.60 10.59 -9.14
CA PHE A 140 0.67 10.77 -9.84
C PHE A 140 0.68 10.27 -11.29
N GLY A 141 -0.37 9.54 -11.69
CA GLY A 141 -0.55 8.95 -13.01
C GLY A 141 0.12 7.58 -13.16
N THR A 142 -0.30 6.87 -14.20
CA THR A 142 0.30 5.63 -14.70
C THR A 142 0.87 5.88 -16.10
N THR A 143 1.21 4.83 -16.84
CA THR A 143 1.54 4.92 -18.27
C THR A 143 0.33 5.33 -19.12
N GLU A 144 -0.88 5.00 -18.66
CA GLU A 144 -2.13 5.23 -19.38
C GLU A 144 -2.92 6.43 -18.81
N LEU A 145 -2.75 6.70 -17.51
CA LEU A 145 -3.39 7.82 -16.83
C LEU A 145 -2.41 8.96 -16.60
N LYS A 146 -2.72 10.15 -17.11
CA LYS A 146 -1.91 11.35 -16.86
C LYS A 146 -2.05 11.81 -15.40
N GLY A 147 -0.92 12.07 -14.75
CA GLY A 147 -0.90 12.55 -13.36
C GLY A 147 -1.48 13.95 -13.19
N ARG A 148 -2.17 14.14 -12.05
CA ARG A 148 -2.81 15.39 -11.61
C ARG A 148 -1.92 16.27 -10.73
N VAL A 149 -0.74 15.77 -10.37
CA VAL A 149 0.25 16.47 -9.54
C VAL A 149 1.58 16.64 -10.27
N GLN A 150 2.13 17.84 -10.20
CA GLN A 150 3.39 18.23 -10.82
C GLN A 150 4.27 18.99 -9.84
N PHE A 151 5.56 18.67 -9.83
CA PHE A 151 6.57 19.41 -9.07
C PHE A 151 7.44 20.21 -10.04
N SER A 152 7.81 21.44 -9.67
CA SER A 152 8.90 22.14 -10.33
C SER A 152 10.25 21.56 -9.92
N HIS A 153 11.33 21.97 -10.61
CA HIS A 153 12.66 21.88 -10.02
C HIS A 153 12.73 22.77 -8.78
N PHE A 154 13.42 22.31 -7.75
CA PHE A 154 13.60 23.03 -6.49
C PHE A 154 14.97 23.68 -6.51
N LYS A 155 15.01 24.99 -6.73
CA LYS A 155 16.26 25.75 -6.89
C LYS A 155 16.88 26.03 -5.52
N GLU A 156 18.21 26.00 -5.45
CA GLU A 156 18.94 26.40 -4.25
C GLU A 156 18.61 27.86 -3.89
N ILE A 157 18.37 28.11 -2.60
CA ILE A 157 18.17 29.46 -2.05
C ILE A 157 19.40 29.84 -1.23
N GLY A 158 20.06 30.91 -1.65
CA GLY A 158 21.37 31.28 -1.14
C GLY A 158 22.47 30.40 -1.74
N LYS A 159 23.59 30.26 -1.03
CA LYS A 159 24.71 29.42 -1.45
C LYS A 159 25.13 28.51 -0.31
N SER A 160 24.96 27.21 -0.49
CA SER A 160 25.33 26.21 0.51
C SER A 160 26.79 25.82 0.37
N ASN A 161 27.42 25.56 1.52
CA ASN A 161 28.79 25.06 1.58
C ASN A 161 28.84 23.64 1.01
N GLU A 162 29.71 23.44 0.02
CA GLU A 162 30.02 22.11 -0.48
C GLU A 162 31.07 21.46 0.42
N MET A 163 30.88 20.18 0.72
CA MET A 163 31.82 19.41 1.53
C MET A 163 32.94 18.83 0.66
N THR A 164 33.99 18.38 1.32
CA THR A 164 35.06 17.61 0.66
C THR A 164 34.51 16.34 0.00
N LEU A 165 35.22 15.86 -1.02
CA LEU A 165 34.87 14.64 -1.74
C LEU A 165 34.76 13.45 -0.79
N GLN A 166 33.58 12.86 -0.74
CA GLN A 166 33.30 11.62 -0.01
C GLN A 166 33.47 10.43 -0.94
N SER A 167 33.91 9.30 -0.39
CA SER A 167 34.12 8.05 -1.12
C SER A 167 33.57 6.90 -0.30
N GLU A 168 32.32 6.51 -0.57
CA GLU A 168 31.53 5.66 0.32
C GLU A 168 30.97 4.43 -0.40
N ILE A 169 30.80 3.35 0.36
CA ILE A 169 30.07 2.16 -0.10
C ILE A 169 28.59 2.36 0.24
N LEU A 170 27.79 2.63 -0.78
CA LEU A 170 26.36 2.95 -0.65
C LEU A 170 25.45 1.72 -0.65
N GLY A 171 26.04 0.53 -0.58
CA GLY A 171 25.33 -0.73 -0.54
C GLY A 171 24.31 -0.73 0.58
N THR A 172 23.08 -1.10 0.25
CA THR A 172 22.10 -1.46 1.28
C THR A 172 22.48 -2.86 1.75
N PRO A 173 22.59 -3.14 3.06
CA PRO A 173 22.75 -4.53 3.50
C PRO A 173 21.65 -5.34 2.83
N GLU A 174 22.05 -6.40 2.12
CA GLU A 174 21.17 -7.17 1.24
C GLU A 174 19.81 -7.38 1.91
N ALA A 175 18.74 -7.11 1.17
CA ALA A 175 17.43 -7.58 1.57
C ALA A 175 17.54 -9.09 1.66
N LYS A 176 17.77 -9.62 2.87
CA LYS A 176 17.70 -11.07 3.12
C LYS A 176 16.37 -11.52 2.51
N LYS A 177 16.37 -12.66 1.80
CA LYS A 177 15.28 -13.26 0.99
C LYS A 177 13.85 -13.27 1.59
N LYS A 178 13.62 -12.76 2.79
CA LYS A 178 12.37 -12.71 3.55
C LYS A 178 11.80 -11.30 3.80
N LYS A 179 12.41 -10.21 3.32
CA LYS A 179 11.85 -8.86 3.52
C LYS A 179 11.08 -8.40 2.28
N PHE A 180 9.75 -8.45 2.38
CA PHE A 180 8.79 -8.18 1.31
C PHE A 180 8.01 -6.91 1.62
N GLY A 181 8.27 -5.81 0.88
CA GLY A 181 7.60 -4.54 1.13
C GLY A 181 8.31 -3.31 0.55
N TRP A 182 8.03 -2.15 1.12
CA TRP A 182 8.49 -0.85 0.64
C TRP A 182 9.89 -0.55 1.12
N LYS A 183 10.79 -0.24 0.19
CA LYS A 183 12.13 0.24 0.53
C LYS A 183 12.03 1.64 1.14
N ASN A 184 12.28 1.73 2.44
CA ASN A 184 12.10 2.94 3.23
C ASN A 184 13.18 3.01 4.31
N TYR A 185 14.10 3.96 4.18
CA TYR A 185 15.24 4.11 5.09
C TYR A 185 14.85 4.97 6.30
N PRO A 186 15.20 4.55 7.52
CA PRO A 186 15.04 5.41 8.68
C PRO A 186 15.95 6.64 8.59
N ILE A 187 15.55 7.71 9.24
CA ILE A 187 16.36 8.91 9.44
C ILE A 187 17.45 8.58 10.46
N LEU A 188 18.70 8.81 10.09
CA LEU A 188 19.84 8.59 10.97
C LEU A 188 20.30 9.93 11.56
N LYS A 189 20.52 9.95 12.88
CA LYS A 189 20.98 11.15 13.60
C LYS A 189 22.33 11.68 13.10
N ASN A 190 23.23 10.77 12.72
CA ASN A 190 24.56 11.10 12.25
C ASN A 190 24.89 10.30 10.99
N THR A 191 25.72 10.89 10.13
CA THR A 191 26.28 10.18 8.98
C THR A 191 27.25 9.09 9.45
N LYS A 192 27.22 7.94 8.78
CA LYS A 192 28.09 6.79 9.07
C LYS A 192 28.87 6.41 7.81
N ALA A 193 30.08 5.90 7.99
CA ALA A 193 30.85 5.34 6.87
C ALA A 193 30.22 4.00 6.41
N GLY A 194 30.28 3.74 5.10
CA GLY A 194 29.82 2.48 4.53
C GLY A 194 30.65 1.29 5.03
N LYS A 195 29.98 0.18 5.38
CA LYS A 195 30.62 -1.08 5.76
C LYS A 195 30.61 -2.04 4.58
N GLY A 196 31.77 -2.43 4.05
CA GLY A 196 31.88 -3.35 2.90
C GLY A 196 33.32 -3.54 2.40
N ALA A 197 33.59 -4.59 1.62
CA ALA A 197 34.92 -5.07 1.25
C ALA A 197 35.85 -4.01 0.60
N LYS A 198 37.17 -4.18 0.83
CA LYS A 198 38.29 -3.26 0.52
C LYS A 198 38.48 -2.86 -0.97
N SER A 199 37.58 -3.23 -1.89
CA SER A 199 37.74 -2.97 -3.32
C SER A 199 37.22 -1.58 -3.70
N ASP A 200 38.08 -0.74 -4.29
CA ASP A 200 37.73 0.61 -4.75
C ASP A 200 36.67 0.61 -5.87
N LYS A 201 36.45 -0.52 -6.55
CA LYS A 201 35.47 -0.66 -7.65
C LYS A 201 34.01 -0.47 -7.21
N VAL A 202 33.71 -0.60 -5.92
CA VAL A 202 32.33 -0.54 -5.38
C VAL A 202 32.03 0.81 -4.71
N LYS A 203 33.04 1.69 -4.57
CA LYS A 203 32.89 2.98 -3.91
C LYS A 203 32.24 4.00 -4.85
N SER A 204 31.27 4.75 -4.34
CA SER A 204 30.72 5.91 -5.01
C SER A 204 31.37 7.18 -4.49
N LYS A 205 31.85 8.02 -5.40
CA LYS A 205 32.45 9.32 -5.07
C LYS A 205 31.43 10.44 -5.31
N PHE A 206 31.36 11.41 -4.40
CA PHE A 206 30.44 12.55 -4.50
C PHE A 206 30.81 13.69 -3.54
N ARG A 207 30.44 14.92 -3.88
CA ARG A 207 30.60 16.12 -3.03
C ARG A 207 29.24 16.58 -2.51
N PRO A 208 28.85 16.18 -1.29
CA PRO A 208 27.57 16.59 -0.72
C PRO A 208 27.59 18.07 -0.35
N LEU A 209 26.41 18.68 -0.30
CA LEU A 209 26.21 19.95 0.37
C LEU A 209 26.07 19.72 1.87
N ALA A 210 26.61 20.62 2.67
CA ALA A 210 26.48 20.57 4.12
C ALA A 210 25.01 20.68 4.57
N SER A 211 24.74 20.24 5.80
CA SER A 211 23.44 20.46 6.45
C SER A 211 23.09 21.95 6.47
N GLY A 212 21.81 22.27 6.38
CA GLY A 212 21.30 23.63 6.30
C GLY A 212 21.09 24.16 4.88
N ALA A 213 21.50 23.42 3.85
CA ALA A 213 21.19 23.76 2.46
C ALA A 213 19.67 23.93 2.26
N LYS A 214 19.26 24.99 1.55
CA LYS A 214 17.85 25.35 1.35
C LYS A 214 17.50 25.31 -0.13
N PHE A 215 16.31 24.80 -0.44
CA PHE A 215 15.78 24.77 -1.80
C PHE A 215 14.31 25.16 -1.79
N GLN A 216 13.85 25.82 -2.86
CA GLN A 216 12.45 26.20 -3.01
C GLN A 216 11.93 25.77 -4.37
N GLY A 217 10.72 25.25 -4.39
CA GLY A 217 10.00 24.84 -5.58
C GLY A 217 8.51 25.03 -5.43
N VAL A 218 7.76 24.57 -6.43
CA VAL A 218 6.31 24.70 -6.50
C VAL A 218 5.71 23.31 -6.77
N LEU A 219 4.78 22.92 -5.92
CA LEU A 219 3.85 21.83 -6.17
C LEU A 219 2.61 22.41 -6.86
N ARG A 220 2.22 21.86 -8.00
CA ARG A 220 0.97 22.19 -8.71
C ARG A 220 0.08 20.98 -8.73
N PHE A 221 -1.21 21.18 -8.52
CA PHE A 221 -2.21 20.13 -8.55
C PHE A 221 -3.46 20.59 -9.28
N HIS A 222 -4.12 19.67 -9.96
CA HIS A 222 -5.31 19.92 -10.74
C HIS A 222 -6.38 18.87 -10.47
N ASN A 223 -7.60 19.33 -10.24
CA ASN A 223 -8.79 18.48 -10.12
C ASN A 223 -8.64 17.39 -9.04
N LEU A 224 -8.10 17.72 -7.86
CA LEU A 224 -8.01 16.80 -6.72
C LEU A 224 -9.24 16.93 -5.83
N ARG A 225 -9.84 15.81 -5.41
CA ARG A 225 -10.86 15.80 -4.35
C ARG A 225 -10.23 16.13 -3.00
N ASP A 226 -11.04 16.53 -2.02
CA ASP A 226 -10.58 16.91 -0.67
C ASP A 226 -9.64 15.87 -0.03
N PHE A 227 -10.00 14.58 -0.09
CA PHE A 227 -9.17 13.50 0.46
C PHE A 227 -7.89 13.24 -0.33
N GLU A 228 -7.87 13.54 -1.64
CA GLU A 228 -6.69 13.37 -2.50
C GLU A 228 -5.67 14.48 -2.26
N LEU A 229 -6.15 15.72 -2.10
CA LEU A 229 -5.32 16.83 -1.66
C LEU A 229 -4.81 16.57 -0.24
N GLY A 230 -5.67 16.09 0.66
CA GLY A 230 -5.29 15.61 1.98
C GLY A 230 -4.18 14.59 1.96
N ALA A 231 -4.24 13.62 1.04
CA ALA A 231 -3.22 12.60 0.88
C ALA A 231 -1.85 13.18 0.50
N ILE A 232 -1.81 14.18 -0.40
CA ILE A 232 -0.57 14.87 -0.77
C ILE A 232 -0.01 15.70 0.38
N LEU A 233 -0.85 16.48 1.06
CA LEU A 233 -0.43 17.29 2.22
C LEU A 233 0.09 16.38 3.35
N SER A 234 -0.58 15.26 3.57
CA SER A 234 -0.21 14.20 4.49
C SER A 234 1.15 13.60 4.11
N ALA A 235 1.37 13.26 2.84
CA ALA A 235 2.65 12.72 2.38
C ALA A 235 3.80 13.73 2.48
N LEU A 236 3.56 15.04 2.31
CA LEU A 236 4.60 16.06 2.48
C LEU A 236 5.03 16.24 3.94
N THR A 237 4.09 16.10 4.88
CA THR A 237 4.27 16.44 6.31
C THR A 237 4.31 15.23 7.24
N PHE A 238 4.20 14.02 6.70
CA PHE A 238 3.88 12.82 7.48
C PHE A 238 2.63 13.01 8.33
N HIS A 239 1.56 13.54 7.71
CA HIS A 239 0.29 13.85 8.35
C HIS A 239 0.44 14.83 9.51
N ASP A 240 1.21 15.90 9.26
CA ASP A 240 1.54 16.95 10.23
C ASP A 240 2.21 16.41 11.50
N THR A 241 3.04 15.37 11.35
CA THR A 241 3.79 14.80 12.48
C THR A 241 4.95 15.72 12.85
N PRO A 242 5.09 16.09 14.15
CA PRO A 242 6.22 16.89 14.63
C PRO A 242 7.57 16.23 14.35
N ASP A 243 8.57 17.05 14.04
CA ASP A 243 9.96 16.63 13.83
C ASP A 243 10.15 15.50 12.79
N ALA A 244 9.23 15.42 11.83
CA ALA A 244 9.29 14.44 10.75
C ALA A 244 10.18 14.93 9.60
N HIS A 245 10.93 13.99 9.03
CA HIS A 245 11.92 14.25 7.99
C HIS A 245 11.82 13.24 6.85
N HIS A 246 11.98 13.71 5.62
CA HIS A 246 12.09 12.85 4.44
C HIS A 246 13.53 12.47 4.15
N ASN A 247 13.72 11.39 3.39
CA ASN A 247 15.03 10.98 2.87
C ASN A 247 15.08 11.10 1.34
N ILE A 248 15.97 11.93 0.81
CA ILE A 248 16.14 12.17 -0.63
C ILE A 248 17.59 11.98 -1.09
N GLY A 249 17.79 11.72 -2.39
CA GLY A 249 19.13 11.67 -2.97
C GLY A 249 19.92 10.41 -2.61
N LEU A 250 21.25 10.55 -2.67
CA LEU A 250 22.23 9.49 -2.52
C LEU A 250 22.63 9.32 -1.04
N GLY A 251 23.00 8.10 -0.62
CA GLY A 251 23.57 7.87 0.71
C GLY A 251 22.58 7.80 1.87
N LYS A 252 21.28 7.59 1.59
CA LYS A 252 20.21 7.47 2.61
C LYS A 252 20.55 6.45 3.72
N ALA A 253 21.05 5.28 3.34
CA ALA A 253 21.48 4.22 4.28
C ALA A 253 22.61 4.64 5.23
N LEU A 254 23.37 5.68 4.85
CA LEU A 254 24.48 6.23 5.59
C LEU A 254 24.13 7.52 6.32
N GLY A 255 22.86 7.96 6.27
CA GLY A 255 22.37 9.15 6.97
C GLY A 255 22.43 10.45 6.15
N TYR A 256 22.75 10.37 4.87
CA TYR A 256 22.67 11.52 3.97
C TYR A 256 21.24 11.80 3.51
N GLY A 257 20.95 13.06 3.21
CA GLY A 257 19.73 13.46 2.52
C GLY A 257 18.48 13.51 3.39
N ALA A 258 18.64 13.62 4.72
CA ALA A 258 17.52 13.95 5.60
C ALA A 258 17.11 15.41 5.34
N ILE A 259 15.84 15.63 5.04
CA ILE A 259 15.28 16.96 4.74
C ILE A 259 14.02 17.22 5.54
N LYS A 260 13.78 18.49 5.86
CA LYS A 260 12.49 18.99 6.35
C LYS A 260 11.79 19.72 5.21
N ILE A 261 10.51 19.46 5.06
CA ILE A 261 9.62 20.18 4.13
C ILE A 261 8.81 21.19 4.95
N GLU A 262 8.74 22.42 4.46
CA GLU A 262 7.98 23.51 5.07
C GLU A 262 7.14 24.19 3.98
N PHE A 263 5.87 24.43 4.25
CA PHE A 263 4.97 25.16 3.38
C PHE A 263 3.80 25.71 4.20
N HIS A 264 3.02 26.59 3.58
CA HIS A 264 1.75 27.07 4.12
C HIS A 264 0.63 26.72 3.16
N TYR A 265 -0.47 26.21 3.69
CA TYR A 265 -1.69 25.94 2.94
C TYR A 265 -2.93 26.15 3.80
N ASP A 266 -3.83 27.00 3.33
CA ASP A 266 -5.05 27.32 4.06
C ASP A 266 -5.94 26.08 4.22
N ASN A 267 -6.56 25.96 5.39
CA ASN A 267 -7.44 24.84 5.73
C ASN A 267 -6.76 23.45 5.65
N GLN A 268 -5.44 23.36 5.81
CA GLN A 268 -4.70 22.09 5.79
C GLN A 268 -5.36 20.99 6.65
N VAL A 269 -5.81 21.33 7.86
CA VAL A 269 -6.47 20.39 8.78
C VAL A 269 -7.71 19.73 8.16
N LYS A 270 -8.54 20.49 7.45
CA LYS A 270 -9.75 19.98 6.77
C LYS A 270 -9.38 18.86 5.79
N TYR A 271 -8.34 19.06 4.99
CA TYR A 271 -7.92 18.10 3.98
C TYR A 271 -7.23 16.88 4.61
N LEU A 272 -6.40 17.09 5.63
CA LEU A 272 -5.81 15.99 6.40
C LEU A 272 -6.89 15.10 7.02
N GLN A 273 -7.91 15.70 7.63
CA GLN A 273 -9.09 15.01 8.14
C GLN A 273 -9.79 14.20 7.05
N ALA A 274 -10.08 14.79 5.89
CA ALA A 274 -10.76 14.11 4.79
C ALA A 274 -9.98 12.88 4.29
N PHE A 275 -8.65 12.98 4.24
CA PHE A 275 -7.79 11.83 3.91
C PHE A 275 -7.87 10.75 4.99
N GLU A 276 -7.72 11.12 6.26
CA GLU A 276 -7.74 10.18 7.39
C GLU A 276 -9.07 9.42 7.47
N GLU A 277 -10.19 10.13 7.37
CA GLU A 277 -11.53 9.55 7.41
C GLU A 277 -11.79 8.61 6.22
N LYS A 278 -11.34 8.97 5.01
CA LYS A 278 -11.44 8.08 3.84
C LYS A 278 -10.61 6.81 4.06
N MET A 279 -9.39 6.90 4.60
CA MET A 279 -8.58 5.73 4.90
C MET A 279 -9.23 4.85 6.00
N ASN A 280 -9.78 5.46 7.04
CA ASN A 280 -10.51 4.76 8.11
C ASN A 280 -11.71 3.98 7.57
N ALA A 281 -12.51 4.61 6.71
CA ALA A 281 -13.67 3.97 6.11
C ALA A 281 -13.26 2.86 5.13
N GLU A 282 -12.32 3.13 4.21
CA GLU A 282 -12.02 2.21 3.11
C GLU A 282 -11.15 1.02 3.52
N ILE A 283 -10.15 1.23 4.38
CA ILE A 283 -9.23 0.15 4.78
C ILE A 283 -9.69 -0.57 6.06
N PHE A 284 -10.35 0.14 6.97
CA PHE A 284 -10.64 -0.36 8.31
C PHE A 284 -12.13 -0.49 8.65
N ASP A 285 -13.03 -0.18 7.71
CA ASP A 285 -14.48 -0.20 7.91
C ASP A 285 -14.94 0.62 9.13
N GLY A 286 -14.18 1.66 9.47
CA GLY A 286 -14.37 2.48 10.67
C GLY A 286 -14.10 1.76 12.00
N LYS A 287 -13.62 0.51 11.99
CA LYS A 287 -13.35 -0.29 13.19
C LYS A 287 -12.01 0.05 13.85
N MET A 288 -11.08 0.61 13.07
CA MET A 288 -9.75 0.98 13.51
C MET A 288 -9.35 2.32 12.90
N LEU A 289 -8.64 3.12 13.68
CA LEU A 289 -8.06 4.37 13.20
C LEU A 289 -6.75 4.10 12.46
N TRP A 290 -6.63 4.63 11.24
CA TRP A 290 -5.52 4.47 10.31
C TRP A 290 -4.18 4.82 10.92
N HIS A 291 -4.10 5.98 11.58
CA HIS A 291 -2.90 6.47 12.25
C HIS A 291 -2.46 5.58 13.43
N SER A 292 -3.37 4.76 13.98
CA SER A 292 -3.09 3.84 15.09
C SER A 292 -2.54 2.49 14.64
N SER A 293 -2.58 2.20 13.35
CA SER A 293 -2.10 0.94 12.77
C SER A 293 -0.60 0.73 12.97
N ALA A 294 -0.19 -0.53 13.17
CA ALA A 294 1.23 -0.88 13.31
C ALA A 294 2.04 -0.43 12.08
N TYR A 295 1.41 -0.52 10.91
CA TYR A 295 1.97 -0.13 9.63
C TYR A 295 2.35 1.36 9.56
N ILE A 296 1.41 2.24 9.92
CA ILE A 296 1.66 3.69 9.90
C ILE A 296 2.57 4.10 11.06
N LYS A 297 2.44 3.47 12.23
CA LYS A 297 3.37 3.70 13.36
C LYS A 297 4.81 3.35 12.99
N GLU A 298 5.05 2.27 12.23
CA GLU A 298 6.38 1.93 11.74
C GLU A 298 6.94 3.02 10.81
N LEU A 299 6.14 3.52 9.86
CA LEU A 299 6.54 4.62 8.97
C LEU A 299 6.94 5.86 9.78
N ILE A 300 6.10 6.28 10.73
CA ILE A 300 6.36 7.47 11.54
C ILE A 300 7.60 7.29 12.40
N HIS A 301 7.78 6.13 13.04
CA HIS A 301 8.96 5.83 13.86
C HIS A 301 10.27 5.88 13.06
N LYS A 302 10.23 5.61 11.75
CA LYS A 302 11.40 5.75 10.86
C LYS A 302 11.73 7.18 10.50
N HIS A 303 10.74 8.07 10.51
CA HIS A 303 10.84 9.40 9.92
C HIS A 303 10.77 10.54 10.94
N SER A 304 10.38 10.26 12.17
CA SER A 304 10.32 11.24 13.26
C SER A 304 11.01 10.72 14.52
N ASP A 305 11.77 11.59 15.17
CA ASP A 305 12.34 11.35 16.51
C ASP A 305 11.31 11.67 17.62
N SER A 306 10.11 12.16 17.26
CA SER A 306 9.03 12.47 18.19
C SER A 306 8.51 11.20 18.87
N GLN A 307 8.38 11.23 20.20
CA GLN A 307 7.60 10.23 20.94
C GLN A 307 6.09 10.43 20.77
N VAL A 308 5.68 11.61 20.31
CA VAL A 308 4.29 11.90 19.92
C VAL A 308 4.06 11.28 18.54
N GLY A 309 3.08 10.38 18.46
CA GLY A 309 2.70 9.73 17.22
C GLY A 309 2.07 10.69 16.21
N CYS A 310 1.62 10.12 15.08
CA CYS A 310 0.86 10.84 14.05
C CYS A 310 -0.34 11.58 14.66
N SER A 311 -0.55 12.83 14.26
CA SER A 311 -1.74 13.61 14.62
C SER A 311 -3.01 12.88 14.15
N SER A 312 -4.14 13.15 14.80
CA SER A 312 -5.45 12.68 14.34
C SER A 312 -6.39 13.86 14.25
N TYR A 313 -7.09 13.93 13.14
CA TYR A 313 -8.02 14.98 12.75
C TYR A 313 -9.42 14.44 12.44
N SER A 314 -9.61 13.12 12.41
CA SER A 314 -10.91 12.47 12.18
C SER A 314 -12.00 12.99 13.11
N SER A 315 -13.14 13.34 12.54
CA SER A 315 -14.37 13.61 13.30
C SER A 315 -15.19 12.33 13.45
N LEU A 316 -15.83 12.17 14.61
CA LEU A 316 -16.73 11.05 14.88
C LEU A 316 -17.91 11.02 13.90
N GLU A 317 -18.46 12.19 13.59
CA GLU A 317 -19.58 12.36 12.66
C GLU A 317 -19.17 12.02 11.21
N GLY A 318 -18.08 12.58 10.71
CA GLY A 318 -17.58 12.32 9.35
C GLY A 318 -17.25 10.84 9.14
N LEU A 319 -16.60 10.21 10.12
CA LEU A 319 -16.31 8.78 10.08
C LEU A 319 -17.58 7.92 10.02
N GLN A 320 -18.59 8.24 10.83
CA GLN A 320 -19.87 7.53 10.82
C GLN A 320 -20.58 7.66 9.48
N GLN A 321 -20.62 8.87 8.91
CA GLN A 321 -21.25 9.13 7.61
C GLN A 321 -20.56 8.34 6.48
N LEU A 322 -19.24 8.39 6.40
CA LEU A 322 -18.47 7.67 5.37
C LEU A 322 -18.59 6.15 5.53
N THR A 323 -18.52 5.65 6.77
CA THR A 323 -18.68 4.21 7.03
C THR A 323 -20.08 3.74 6.67
N ALA A 324 -21.12 4.52 6.97
CA ALA A 324 -22.50 4.20 6.60
C ALA A 324 -22.69 4.23 5.07
N LYS A 325 -22.09 5.20 4.37
CA LYS A 325 -22.11 5.27 2.91
C LYS A 325 -21.48 4.02 2.29
N LYS A 326 -20.28 3.65 2.74
CA LYS A 326 -19.58 2.44 2.27
C LYS A 326 -20.40 1.16 2.50
N ARG A 327 -21.05 1.02 3.67
CA ARG A 327 -21.93 -0.13 3.94
C ARG A 327 -23.08 -0.23 2.95
N LYS A 328 -23.74 0.89 2.65
CA LYS A 328 -24.82 0.93 1.65
C LYS A 328 -24.32 0.58 0.25
N GLU A 329 -23.11 1.01 -0.13
CA GLU A 329 -22.50 0.66 -1.41
C GLU A 329 -22.19 -0.84 -1.49
N MET A 330 -21.63 -1.43 -0.43
CA MET A 330 -21.40 -2.88 -0.34
C MET A 330 -22.72 -3.67 -0.45
N GLU A 331 -23.74 -3.29 0.31
CA GLU A 331 -25.08 -3.91 0.25
C GLU A 331 -25.69 -3.81 -1.16
N LYS A 332 -25.52 -2.68 -1.83
CA LYS A 332 -25.99 -2.49 -3.21
C LYS A 332 -25.25 -3.42 -4.18
N ASN A 333 -23.93 -3.53 -4.07
CA ASN A 333 -23.11 -4.39 -4.92
C ASN A 333 -23.44 -5.87 -4.69
N GLU A 334 -23.57 -6.31 -3.43
CA GLU A 334 -23.99 -7.67 -3.08
C GLU A 334 -25.38 -7.98 -3.68
N ASN A 335 -26.33 -7.05 -3.57
CA ASN A 335 -27.65 -7.23 -4.16
C ASN A 335 -27.62 -7.26 -5.71
N GLN A 336 -26.77 -6.45 -6.35
CA GLN A 336 -26.60 -6.48 -7.80
C GLN A 336 -25.98 -7.80 -8.28
N GLU A 337 -24.98 -8.30 -7.57
CA GLU A 337 -24.33 -9.57 -7.88
C GLU A 337 -25.28 -10.75 -7.65
N LYS A 338 -26.01 -10.75 -6.53
CA LYS A 338 -27.10 -11.69 -6.25
C LYS A 338 -28.11 -11.70 -7.41
N ASN A 339 -28.59 -10.53 -7.83
CA ASN A 339 -29.54 -10.41 -8.94
C ASN A 339 -28.95 -10.85 -10.29
N LYS A 340 -27.66 -10.61 -10.57
CA LYS A 340 -26.99 -11.12 -11.79
C LYS A 340 -26.92 -12.64 -11.80
N ILE A 341 -26.67 -13.26 -10.65
CA ILE A 341 -26.63 -14.72 -10.51
C ILE A 341 -28.04 -15.30 -10.67
N LEU A 342 -29.05 -14.72 -10.03
CA LEU A 342 -30.45 -15.12 -10.19
C LEU A 342 -30.95 -15.00 -11.65
N ASN A 343 -30.57 -13.93 -12.36
CA ASN A 343 -31.05 -13.69 -13.73
C ASN A 343 -30.34 -14.52 -14.81
N LYS A 344 -29.19 -15.15 -14.52
CA LYS A 344 -28.49 -16.05 -15.47
C LYS A 344 -29.14 -17.43 -15.59
N ASP A 345 -29.93 -17.85 -14.61
CA ASP A 345 -30.55 -19.19 -14.53
C ASP A 345 -32.09 -19.17 -14.59
N ASN A 346 -32.65 -18.47 -15.59
CA ASN A 346 -34.09 -18.55 -15.88
C ASN A 346 -34.52 -19.83 -16.62
N THR A 347 -33.67 -20.84 -16.75
CA THR A 347 -34.12 -22.22 -17.02
C THR A 347 -34.11 -23.01 -15.72
N ILE A 348 -35.17 -22.85 -14.93
CA ILE A 348 -35.51 -23.77 -13.85
C ILE A 348 -35.92 -25.09 -14.52
N GLY A 349 -34.93 -25.91 -14.87
CA GLY A 349 -35.15 -27.30 -15.24
C GLY A 349 -35.31 -28.13 -13.97
N GLU A 350 -36.41 -28.87 -13.85
CA GLU A 350 -36.60 -29.86 -12.80
C GLU A 350 -35.37 -30.75 -12.69
N ILE A 351 -34.88 -30.95 -11.46
CA ILE A 351 -33.72 -31.79 -11.16
C ILE A 351 -34.10 -33.24 -11.47
N PRO A 352 -33.49 -33.91 -12.46
CA PRO A 352 -33.79 -35.31 -12.71
C PRO A 352 -33.25 -36.16 -11.56
N GLU A 353 -34.14 -36.92 -10.92
CA GLU A 353 -33.93 -37.78 -9.74
C GLU A 353 -32.67 -38.67 -9.83
N LEU A 354 -32.20 -38.98 -11.05
CA LEU A 354 -30.99 -39.76 -11.34
C LEU A 354 -29.65 -39.04 -11.03
N ARG A 355 -29.59 -37.70 -10.98
CA ARG A 355 -28.33 -36.96 -10.75
C ARG A 355 -27.88 -36.92 -9.28
N SER A 356 -28.78 -37.20 -8.33
CA SER A 356 -28.49 -37.19 -6.89
C SER A 356 -27.54 -38.31 -6.44
N LYS A 357 -27.68 -39.52 -7.01
CA LYS A 357 -26.88 -40.69 -6.63
C LYS A 357 -25.43 -40.60 -7.11
N LYS A 358 -25.20 -40.12 -8.33
CA LYS A 358 -23.86 -39.99 -8.91
C LYS A 358 -23.05 -38.89 -8.21
N PHE A 359 -23.75 -37.84 -7.76
CA PHE A 359 -23.17 -36.73 -7.01
C PHE A 359 -22.85 -37.09 -5.55
N LYS A 360 -23.78 -37.76 -4.83
CA LYS A 360 -23.49 -38.32 -3.49
C LYS A 360 -22.27 -39.23 -3.51
N LYS A 361 -22.16 -40.08 -4.53
CA LYS A 361 -21.03 -41.00 -4.70
C LYS A 361 -19.70 -40.29 -4.98
N ALA A 362 -19.71 -39.15 -5.68
CA ALA A 362 -18.50 -38.37 -5.93
C ALA A 362 -17.98 -37.65 -4.67
N ILE A 363 -18.89 -37.23 -3.77
CA ILE A 363 -18.52 -36.68 -2.46
C ILE A 363 -18.03 -37.80 -1.54
N GLU A 364 -18.73 -38.95 -1.49
CA GLU A 364 -18.27 -40.14 -0.75
C GLU A 364 -16.87 -40.57 -1.21
N ASP A 365 -16.63 -40.69 -2.52
CA ASP A 365 -15.33 -41.10 -3.07
C ASP A 365 -14.23 -40.11 -2.71
N TYR A 366 -14.49 -38.80 -2.74
CA TYR A 366 -13.52 -37.76 -2.35
C TYR A 366 -13.14 -37.83 -0.87
N VAL A 367 -14.15 -37.96 0.01
CA VAL A 367 -13.96 -38.11 1.46
C VAL A 367 -13.18 -39.39 1.79
N VAL A 368 -13.51 -40.51 1.13
CA VAL A 368 -12.84 -41.81 1.35
C VAL A 368 -11.40 -41.82 0.83
N THR A 369 -11.10 -41.11 -0.27
CA THR A 369 -9.78 -41.18 -0.91
C THR A 369 -8.78 -40.15 -0.40
N HIS A 370 -9.22 -39.01 0.13
CA HIS A 370 -8.33 -37.90 0.48
C HIS A 370 -8.36 -37.52 1.98
N ILE A 371 -9.24 -38.13 2.77
CA ILE A 371 -9.34 -37.85 4.21
C ILE A 371 -9.16 -39.17 4.99
N THR A 372 -7.97 -39.39 5.58
CA THR A 372 -7.78 -40.48 6.54
C THR A 372 -8.40 -40.10 7.88
N LEU A 373 -9.66 -40.50 8.10
CA LEU A 373 -10.34 -40.36 9.38
C LEU A 373 -10.09 -41.61 10.26
N PRO A 374 -9.93 -41.48 11.59
CA PRO A 374 -9.93 -42.62 12.50
C PRO A 374 -11.25 -43.41 12.38
N TYR A 375 -11.17 -44.73 12.51
CA TYR A 375 -12.25 -45.70 12.24
C TYR A 375 -13.60 -45.43 12.96
N TYR A 376 -13.63 -44.55 13.96
CA TYR A 376 -14.84 -44.16 14.70
C TYR A 376 -15.68 -43.04 14.03
N ASP A 377 -15.15 -42.30 13.05
CA ASP A 377 -15.84 -41.17 12.40
C ASP A 377 -16.69 -41.53 11.17
N TYR A 378 -16.46 -42.70 10.57
CA TYR A 378 -17.20 -43.11 9.38
C TYR A 378 -18.68 -43.39 9.68
N LYS A 379 -18.97 -43.85 10.91
CA LYS A 379 -20.34 -44.13 11.36
C LYS A 379 -21.12 -42.84 11.64
N HIS A 380 -20.46 -41.80 12.15
CA HIS A 380 -21.05 -40.49 12.43
C HIS A 380 -21.43 -39.74 11.14
N LEU A 381 -20.54 -39.70 10.15
CA LEU A 381 -20.84 -39.08 8.85
C LEU A 381 -21.96 -39.82 8.10
N LYS A 382 -22.01 -41.14 8.19
CA LYS A 382 -23.09 -41.94 7.60
C LYS A 382 -24.46 -41.64 8.23
N LEU A 383 -24.50 -41.43 9.55
CA LEU A 383 -25.70 -41.00 10.28
C LEU A 383 -26.17 -39.59 9.88
N LEU A 384 -25.23 -38.67 9.63
CA LEU A 384 -25.49 -37.32 9.16
C LEU A 384 -26.16 -37.31 7.77
N PHE A 385 -25.77 -38.23 6.89
CA PHE A 385 -26.32 -38.36 5.53
C PHE A 385 -27.58 -39.23 5.42
N GLU A 386 -27.83 -40.10 6.40
CA GLU A 386 -28.99 -41.02 6.47
C GLU A 386 -30.11 -40.55 7.42
N GLY A 387 -29.91 -39.44 8.14
CA GLY A 387 -30.98 -38.63 8.73
C GLY A 387 -31.58 -39.14 10.05
N LYS A 388 -30.78 -39.23 11.11
CA LYS A 388 -31.30 -39.22 12.50
C LYS A 388 -30.46 -38.30 13.38
N GLU A 389 -31.15 -37.48 14.17
CA GLU A 389 -30.75 -36.12 14.56
C GLU A 389 -30.16 -35.99 15.98
N GLU A 390 -29.90 -37.08 16.70
CA GLU A 390 -29.87 -36.98 18.17
C GLU A 390 -28.52 -36.87 18.89
N ASP A 391 -27.36 -36.88 18.24
CA ASP A 391 -26.10 -36.64 18.97
C ASP A 391 -25.08 -35.89 18.10
N ILE A 392 -25.29 -34.58 17.90
CA ILE A 392 -24.25 -33.68 17.40
C ILE A 392 -23.77 -32.85 18.59
N ILE A 393 -22.52 -33.04 19.00
CA ILE A 393 -21.89 -32.22 20.05
C ILE A 393 -21.23 -31.02 19.36
N ASP A 394 -21.40 -29.82 19.93
CA ASP A 394 -21.00 -28.53 19.33
C ASP A 394 -19.52 -28.47 18.88
N ASP A 395 -18.64 -29.24 19.53
CA ASP A 395 -17.21 -29.30 19.18
C ASP A 395 -16.94 -29.98 17.81
N ASP A 396 -17.83 -30.84 17.32
CA ASP A 396 -17.67 -31.56 16.05
C ASP A 396 -18.04 -30.70 14.84
N ILE A 397 -19.07 -29.85 15.00
CA ILE A 397 -19.38 -28.77 14.05
C ILE A 397 -18.23 -27.77 14.02
N TYR A 398 -17.66 -27.43 15.18
CA TYR A 398 -16.55 -26.50 15.30
C TYR A 398 -15.28 -27.01 14.59
N ASN A 399 -14.97 -28.30 14.68
CA ASN A 399 -13.81 -28.87 13.99
C ASN A 399 -14.03 -29.00 12.46
N ALA A 400 -15.24 -29.33 12.01
CA ALA A 400 -15.61 -29.28 10.59
C ALA A 400 -15.55 -27.84 10.04
N TYR A 401 -15.98 -26.87 10.85
CA TYR A 401 -15.86 -25.42 10.60
C TYR A 401 -14.40 -24.98 10.45
N ILE A 402 -13.50 -25.40 11.35
CA ILE A 402 -12.06 -25.10 11.25
C ILE A 402 -11.44 -25.72 9.98
N ALA A 403 -11.79 -26.96 9.62
CA ALA A 403 -11.25 -27.59 8.41
C ALA A 403 -11.77 -26.93 7.10
N LEU A 404 -12.99 -26.41 7.10
CA LEU A 404 -13.58 -25.66 5.98
C LEU A 404 -13.05 -24.22 5.86
N THR A 405 -12.51 -23.65 6.94
CA THR A 405 -11.95 -22.28 6.93
C THR A 405 -10.66 -22.12 6.12
N GLU A 406 -10.01 -23.22 5.71
CA GLU A 406 -8.79 -23.16 4.90
C GLU A 406 -9.05 -23.04 3.38
N GLU A 407 -10.30 -23.16 2.90
CA GLU A 407 -10.66 -22.93 1.49
C GLU A 407 -11.46 -21.63 1.27
N ILE A 408 -11.08 -20.91 0.20
CA ILE A 408 -11.29 -19.49 -0.14
C ILE A 408 -12.76 -18.99 -0.21
N SER A 409 -13.76 -19.83 0.05
CA SER A 409 -15.17 -19.54 -0.30
C SER A 409 -16.03 -18.97 0.84
N PHE A 410 -15.50 -18.68 2.03
CA PHE A 410 -16.34 -18.41 3.20
C PHE A 410 -16.65 -16.93 3.52
N LYS A 411 -15.97 -15.95 2.90
CA LYS A 411 -16.25 -14.52 3.10
C LYS A 411 -17.71 -14.12 2.80
N TYR A 412 -18.39 -14.90 1.95
CA TYR A 412 -19.77 -14.67 1.53
C TYR A 412 -20.81 -15.46 2.35
N ILE A 413 -20.38 -16.42 3.18
CA ILE A 413 -21.27 -17.36 3.90
C ILE A 413 -21.35 -17.00 5.39
N GLU A 414 -20.28 -16.45 5.96
CA GLU A 414 -20.20 -16.05 7.38
C GLU A 414 -21.35 -15.12 7.86
N PRO A 415 -21.78 -14.07 7.12
CA PRO A 415 -22.88 -13.21 7.57
C PRO A 415 -24.26 -13.88 7.56
N LEU A 416 -24.44 -14.94 6.76
CA LEU A 416 -25.71 -15.65 6.60
C LEU A 416 -25.87 -16.73 7.67
N LEU A 417 -24.77 -17.34 8.11
CA LEU A 417 -24.77 -18.27 9.25
C LEU A 417 -24.99 -17.56 10.59
N ILE A 418 -24.41 -16.36 10.78
CA ILE A 418 -24.68 -15.51 11.96
C ILE A 418 -26.16 -15.08 12.04
N LYS A 419 -26.84 -14.91 10.89
CA LYS A 419 -28.29 -14.63 10.82
C LYS A 419 -29.17 -15.86 11.10
N ARG A 420 -28.66 -17.06 10.84
CA ARG A 420 -29.30 -18.35 11.15
C ARG A 420 -29.22 -18.69 12.65
N GLU A 421 -28.07 -18.46 13.30
CA GLU A 421 -27.93 -18.57 14.76
C GLU A 421 -28.91 -17.66 15.53
N LYS A 422 -29.31 -16.55 14.91
CA LYS A 422 -30.30 -15.60 15.46
C LYS A 422 -31.76 -15.93 15.10
N ASN A 423 -32.02 -17.08 14.45
CA ASN A 423 -33.36 -17.55 14.03
C ASN A 423 -34.15 -16.56 13.14
N THR A 424 -33.45 -15.84 12.26
CA THR A 424 -34.05 -14.77 11.41
C THR A 424 -34.08 -15.07 9.91
N ILE A 425 -33.92 -16.32 9.49
CA ILE A 425 -33.92 -16.74 8.08
C ILE A 425 -34.98 -17.82 7.83
N MET A 426 -35.64 -17.75 6.67
CA MET A 426 -36.59 -18.78 6.19
C MET A 426 -35.86 -19.81 5.32
N ASP A 427 -36.27 -21.08 5.36
CA ASP A 427 -35.65 -22.23 4.66
C ASP A 427 -35.39 -22.00 3.16
N THR A 428 -36.18 -21.12 2.53
CA THR A 428 -36.04 -20.70 1.13
C THR A 428 -34.72 -19.97 0.83
N GLU A 429 -34.13 -19.28 1.81
CA GLU A 429 -32.87 -18.52 1.62
C GLU A 429 -31.64 -19.43 1.80
N VAL A 430 -31.77 -20.50 2.60
CA VAL A 430 -30.76 -21.57 2.70
C VAL A 430 -30.68 -22.34 1.38
N ILE A 431 -31.82 -22.56 0.73
CA ILE A 431 -31.89 -23.20 -0.60
C ILE A 431 -31.22 -22.34 -1.69
N GLU A 432 -31.30 -21.01 -1.62
CA GLU A 432 -30.53 -20.12 -2.51
C GLU A 432 -29.02 -20.21 -2.28
N LEU A 433 -28.59 -20.32 -1.02
CA LEU A 433 -27.18 -20.49 -0.65
C LEU A 433 -26.58 -21.77 -1.26
N TYR A 434 -27.34 -22.87 -1.23
CA TYR A 434 -26.95 -24.14 -1.84
C TYR A 434 -26.89 -24.08 -3.37
N LYS A 435 -27.73 -23.27 -4.02
CA LYS A 435 -27.69 -23.05 -5.48
C LYS A 435 -26.44 -22.28 -5.92
N LEU A 436 -25.99 -21.31 -5.12
CA LEU A 436 -24.78 -20.52 -5.36
C LEU A 436 -23.49 -21.36 -5.27
N LEU A 437 -23.42 -22.26 -4.29
CA LEU A 437 -22.29 -23.19 -4.11
C LEU A 437 -22.16 -24.20 -5.26
N PHE A 438 -23.27 -24.55 -5.92
CA PHE A 438 -23.30 -25.54 -6.99
C PHE A 438 -22.87 -24.96 -8.35
N ASN A 439 -23.12 -23.67 -8.57
CA ASN A 439 -22.80 -22.98 -9.82
C ASN A 439 -21.37 -22.40 -9.91
N SER A 440 -20.61 -22.40 -8.81
CA SER A 440 -19.24 -21.85 -8.77
C SER A 440 -18.13 -22.84 -9.18
N LYS A 441 -18.47 -24.11 -9.47
CA LYS A 441 -17.55 -25.05 -10.14
C LYS A 441 -17.86 -25.17 -11.63
N LYS A 442 -17.38 -24.17 -12.38
CA LYS A 442 -16.95 -24.33 -13.77
C LYS A 442 -15.69 -23.52 -14.02
#